data_AF-R7T752-F1
#
_entry.id   AF-R7T752-F1
#
_cell.length_a   1.000
_cell.length_b   1.000
_cell.length_c   1.000
_cell.angle_alpha   90.00
_cell.angle_beta   90.00
_cell.angle_gamma   90.00
#
_symmetry.space_group_name_H-M   'P 1'
#
loop_
_entity.id
_entity.type
_entity.pdbx_description
1 polymer ?
#
loop_
_entity_poly.entity_id
_entity_poly.type
_entity_poly.pdbx_seq_one_letter_code
_entity_poly.pdbx_strand_id
1 'polypeptide(L)'
;MSDTVGKTPHHVENVVSLFGEHNIRLVYVPPNCTGELQLLDLSGNADFKSVLKAQFVEWYADKVANSLAAGEDLSQLKVDLRLSTLKPVHAKWVITAWKSLNEKLDAILNGWKKVGIASALDVTDEAINIIVE
;
A
#
# COMPACT_ATOMS: atom_id res chain seq x y z
N MET A 1 37.74 -0.67 4.47
CA MET A 1 36.89 -1.85 4.25
C MET A 1 35.67 -1.38 3.48
N SER A 2 35.42 -1.95 2.31
CA SER A 2 34.40 -1.51 1.37
C SER A 2 33.03 -2.03 1.81
N ASP A 3 32.17 -1.16 2.32
CA ASP A 3 30.77 -1.47 2.63
C ASP A 3 29.95 -1.51 1.34
N THR A 4 30.12 -2.59 0.57
CA THR A 4 29.12 -3.06 -0.39
C THR A 4 28.04 -3.84 0.37
N VAL A 5 27.36 -3.17 1.31
CA VAL A 5 26.03 -3.59 1.73
C VAL A 5 25.09 -3.13 0.62
N GLY A 6 24.43 -4.07 -0.05
CA GLY A 6 23.59 -3.81 -1.22
C GLY A 6 22.67 -2.60 -0.98
N LYS A 7 22.94 -1.49 -1.69
CA LYS A 7 22.12 -0.29 -1.59
C LYS A 7 20.71 -0.66 -2.02
N THR A 8 19.78 -0.67 -1.08
CA THR A 8 18.35 -0.77 -1.36
C THR A 8 17.97 0.29 -2.40
N PRO A 9 17.05 0.02 -3.35
CA PRO A 9 16.77 0.94 -4.46
C PRO A 9 16.42 2.37 -4.04
N HIS A 10 15.86 2.55 -2.84
CA HIS A 10 15.49 3.84 -2.27
C HIS A 10 16.66 4.63 -1.66
N HIS A 11 17.87 4.06 -1.57
CA HIS A 11 19.09 4.71 -1.07
C HIS A 11 20.11 5.01 -2.18
N VAL A 12 19.73 4.84 -3.44
CA VAL A 12 20.59 5.20 -4.57
C VAL A 12 20.63 6.72 -4.68
N GLU A 13 21.82 7.28 -4.88
CA GLU A 13 22.08 8.72 -4.81
C GLU A 13 21.16 9.54 -5.71
N ASN A 14 20.95 9.11 -6.96
CA ASN A 14 20.03 9.77 -7.89
C ASN A 14 18.58 9.78 -7.40
N VAL A 15 18.14 8.72 -6.71
CA VAL A 15 16.81 8.62 -6.12
C VAL A 15 16.68 9.57 -4.91
N VAL A 16 17.71 9.61 -4.05
CA VAL A 16 17.75 10.51 -2.89
C VAL A 16 17.75 11.99 -3.32
N SER A 17 18.56 12.35 -4.32
CA SER A 17 18.60 13.69 -4.89
C SER A 17 17.23 14.12 -5.41
N LEU A 18 16.53 13.24 -6.12
CA LEU A 18 15.20 13.53 -6.66
C LEU A 18 14.19 13.86 -5.55
N PHE A 19 14.23 13.16 -4.41
CA PHE A 19 13.36 13.51 -3.29
C PHE A 19 13.66 14.90 -2.75
N GLY A 20 14.94 15.26 -2.61
CA GLY A 20 15.36 16.59 -2.18
C GLY A 20 14.91 17.71 -3.14
N GLU A 21 15.02 17.49 -4.45
CA GLU A 21 14.56 18.42 -5.50
C GLU A 21 13.04 18.68 -5.42
N HIS A 22 12.28 17.71 -4.93
CA HIS A 22 10.82 17.82 -4.74
C HIS A 22 10.41 18.20 -3.31
N ASN A 23 11.33 18.68 -2.47
CA ASN A 23 11.08 19.04 -1.07
C ASN A 23 10.53 17.87 -0.21
N ILE A 24 10.87 16.63 -0.57
CA ILE A 24 10.49 15.44 0.17
C ILE A 24 11.64 15.05 1.09
N ARG A 25 11.38 15.04 2.40
CA ARG A 25 12.35 14.60 3.41
C ARG A 25 12.26 13.09 3.60
N LEU A 26 13.35 12.39 3.29
CA LEU A 26 13.46 10.96 3.58
C LEU A 26 13.72 10.73 5.07
N VAL A 27 12.99 9.77 5.64
CA VAL A 27 13.17 9.30 7.02
C VAL A 27 13.64 7.86 6.98
N TYR A 28 14.77 7.58 7.63
CA TYR A 28 15.32 6.23 7.71
C TYR A 28 14.61 5.43 8.80
N VAL A 29 14.07 4.27 8.42
CA VAL A 29 13.53 3.28 9.36
C VAL A 29 14.57 2.17 9.53
N PRO A 30 15.10 1.94 10.76
CA PRO A 30 16.05 0.85 10.99
C PRO A 30 15.50 -0.52 10.58
N PRO A 31 16.38 -1.48 10.20
CA PRO A 31 15.97 -2.84 9.89
C PRO A 31 15.21 -3.46 11.07
N ASN A 32 14.19 -4.26 10.75
CA ASN A 32 13.30 -4.92 11.73
C ASN A 32 12.49 -3.97 12.62
N CYS A 33 12.46 -2.67 12.32
CA CYS A 33 11.63 -1.71 13.04
C CYS A 33 10.41 -1.23 12.23
N THR A 34 10.07 -1.89 11.11
CA THR A 34 8.95 -1.44 10.27
C THR A 34 7.61 -1.59 10.99
N GLY A 35 7.45 -2.63 11.82
CA GLY A 35 6.25 -2.84 12.62
C GLY A 35 6.02 -1.77 13.68
N GLU A 36 7.05 -1.04 14.07
CA GLU A 36 7.05 -0.03 15.13
C GLU A 36 7.16 1.40 14.58
N LEU A 37 7.86 1.59 13.46
CA LEU A 37 8.26 2.90 12.96
C LEU A 37 7.71 3.23 11.57
N GLN A 38 7.12 2.26 10.85
CA GLN A 38 6.49 2.52 9.57
C GLN A 38 4.98 2.72 9.75
N LEU A 39 4.53 3.96 9.58
CA LEU A 39 3.13 4.40 9.69
C LEU A 39 2.13 3.43 9.07
N LEU A 40 2.39 3.05 7.82
CA LEU A 40 1.49 2.22 7.03
C LEU A 40 1.40 0.79 7.62
N ASP A 41 2.49 0.24 8.16
CA ASP A 41 2.45 -1.09 8.77
C ASP A 41 1.72 -1.11 10.13
N LEU A 42 1.75 0.02 10.86
CA LEU A 42 1.01 0.20 12.10
C LEU A 42 -0.50 0.42 11.91
N SER A 43 -0.89 1.04 10.81
CA SER A 43 -2.30 1.31 10.49
C SER A 43 -2.53 1.62 9.00
N GLY A 44 -3.71 1.30 8.48
CA GLY A 44 -4.10 1.53 7.09
C GLY A 44 -3.69 0.41 6.11
N ASN A 45 -2.54 -0.25 6.26
CA ASN A 45 -2.14 -1.34 5.35
C ASN A 45 -3.09 -2.54 5.40
N ALA A 46 -3.58 -2.88 6.61
CA ALA A 46 -4.56 -3.95 6.78
C ALA A 46 -5.88 -3.62 6.07
N ASP A 47 -6.38 -2.39 6.23
CA ASP A 47 -7.57 -1.90 5.53
C ASP A 47 -7.38 -1.95 4.02
N PHE A 48 -6.28 -1.40 3.51
CA PHE A 48 -5.96 -1.37 2.09
C PHE A 48 -5.89 -2.79 1.49
N LYS A 49 -5.16 -3.70 2.15
CA LYS A 49 -5.04 -5.11 1.72
C LYS A 49 -6.37 -5.84 1.78
N SER A 50 -7.22 -5.54 2.76
CA SER A 50 -8.55 -6.16 2.87
C SER A 50 -9.43 -5.84 1.66
N VAL A 51 -9.41 -4.59 1.20
CA VAL A 51 -10.16 -4.16 0.01
C VAL A 51 -9.61 -4.82 -1.25
N LEU A 52 -8.29 -4.85 -1.43
CA LEU A 52 -7.67 -5.56 -2.55
C LEU A 52 -8.06 -7.04 -2.60
N LYS A 53 -8.04 -7.70 -1.43
CA LYS A 53 -8.44 -9.10 -1.31
C LYS A 53 -9.91 -9.30 -1.66
N ALA A 54 -10.79 -8.44 -1.16
CA ALA A 54 -12.22 -8.50 -1.47
C ALA A 54 -12.47 -8.37 -2.98
N GLN A 55 -11.84 -7.38 -3.62
CA GLN A 55 -11.95 -7.16 -5.07
C GLN A 55 -11.45 -8.36 -5.90
N PHE A 56 -10.35 -8.99 -5.48
CA PHE A 56 -9.86 -10.20 -6.14
C PHE A 56 -10.83 -11.37 -5.99
N VAL A 57 -11.36 -11.59 -4.77
CA VAL A 57 -12.30 -12.68 -4.49
C VAL A 57 -13.58 -12.51 -5.29
N GLU A 58 -14.13 -11.31 -5.32
CA GLU A 58 -15.33 -10.97 -6.10
C GLU A 58 -15.09 -11.20 -7.59
N TRP A 59 -14.02 -10.64 -8.15
CA TRP A 59 -13.66 -10.84 -9.55
C TRP A 59 -13.46 -12.31 -9.91
N TYR A 60 -12.82 -13.09 -9.04
CA TYR A 60 -12.61 -14.52 -9.28
C TYR A 60 -13.93 -15.29 -9.22
N ALA A 61 -14.77 -14.99 -8.23
CA ALA A 61 -16.10 -15.58 -8.10
C ALA A 61 -16.96 -15.29 -9.33
N ASP A 62 -16.91 -14.06 -9.87
CA ASP A 62 -17.58 -13.70 -11.11
C ASP A 62 -17.09 -14.53 -12.30
N LYS A 63 -15.79 -14.80 -12.40
CA LYS A 63 -15.26 -15.68 -13.46
C LYS A 63 -15.83 -17.09 -13.36
N VAL A 64 -15.89 -17.64 -12.16
CA VAL A 64 -16.47 -18.98 -11.92
C VAL A 64 -17.97 -19.00 -12.20
N ALA A 65 -18.71 -18.00 -11.71
CA ALA A 65 -20.17 -17.91 -11.89
C ALA A 65 -20.56 -17.77 -13.37
N ASN A 66 -19.81 -16.96 -14.14
CA ASN A 66 -20.05 -16.79 -15.57
C ASN A 66 -19.79 -18.08 -16.36
N SER A 67 -18.72 -18.81 -16.05
CA SER A 67 -18.45 -20.11 -16.67
C SER A 67 -19.52 -21.15 -16.32
N LEU A 68 -20.00 -21.18 -15.07
CA LEU A 68 -21.10 -22.05 -14.66
C LEU A 68 -22.39 -21.72 -15.42
N ALA A 69 -22.73 -20.43 -15.54
CA ALA A 69 -23.92 -19.98 -16.28
C ALA A 69 -23.84 -20.29 -17.78
N ALA A 70 -22.63 -20.33 -18.35
CA ALA A 70 -22.38 -20.73 -19.72
C ALA A 70 -22.41 -22.27 -19.93
N GLY A 71 -22.58 -23.06 -18.87
CA GLY A 71 -22.60 -24.52 -18.95
C GLY A 71 -21.22 -25.15 -19.18
N GLU A 72 -20.14 -24.41 -18.88
CA GLU A 72 -18.78 -24.92 -18.99
C GLU A 72 -18.49 -25.94 -17.89
N ASP A 73 -17.69 -26.96 -18.20
CA ASP A 73 -17.22 -27.92 -17.20
C ASP A 73 -16.24 -27.24 -16.23
N LEU A 74 -16.69 -27.05 -14.98
CA LEU A 74 -15.91 -26.44 -13.92
C LEU A 74 -14.62 -27.20 -13.60
N SER A 75 -14.53 -28.50 -13.91
CA SER A 75 -13.30 -29.28 -13.71
C SER A 75 -12.17 -28.83 -14.64
N GLN A 76 -12.51 -28.20 -15.77
CA GLN A 76 -11.57 -27.68 -16.77
C GLN A 76 -11.40 -26.15 -16.70
N LEU A 77 -12.17 -25.47 -15.85
CA LEU A 77 -12.11 -24.02 -15.71
C LEU A 77 -10.72 -23.60 -15.22
N LYS A 78 -10.04 -22.78 -16.03
CA LYS A 78 -8.78 -22.13 -15.68
C LYS A 78 -8.96 -20.62 -15.79
N VAL A 79 -9.11 -19.97 -14.64
CA VAL A 79 -9.09 -18.50 -14.58
C VAL A 79 -7.67 -18.03 -14.92
N ASP A 80 -7.56 -17.12 -15.89
CA ASP A 80 -6.27 -16.59 -16.32
C ASP A 80 -5.71 -15.60 -15.29
N LEU A 81 -4.74 -16.08 -14.50
CA LEU A 81 -4.05 -15.32 -13.47
C LEU A 81 -2.70 -14.74 -13.94
N ARG A 82 -2.40 -14.78 -15.24
CA ARG A 82 -1.16 -14.18 -15.77
C ARG A 82 -1.12 -12.68 -15.46
N LEU A 83 0.07 -12.15 -15.19
CA LEU A 83 0.23 -10.73 -14.88
C LEU A 83 -0.25 -9.79 -15.99
N SER A 84 -0.17 -10.21 -17.26
CA SER A 84 -0.73 -9.46 -18.40
C SER A 84 -2.23 -9.25 -18.28
N THR A 85 -2.93 -10.21 -17.68
CA THR A 85 -4.38 -10.20 -17.49
C THR A 85 -4.76 -9.54 -16.17
N LEU A 86 -3.99 -9.82 -15.11
CA LEU A 86 -4.31 -9.33 -13.76
C LEU A 86 -3.92 -7.87 -13.54
N LYS A 87 -2.79 -7.38 -14.08
CA LYS A 87 -2.30 -6.01 -13.84
C LYS A 87 -3.33 -4.92 -14.21
N PRO A 88 -4.00 -4.96 -15.38
CA PRO A 88 -5.00 -3.94 -15.73
C PRO A 88 -6.21 -3.91 -14.77
N VAL A 89 -6.63 -5.08 -14.29
CA VAL A 89 -7.75 -5.19 -13.35
C VAL A 89 -7.31 -4.76 -11.95
N HIS A 90 -6.13 -5.21 -11.52
CA HIS A 90 -5.54 -4.87 -10.24
C HIS A 90 -5.31 -3.36 -10.06
N ALA A 91 -4.92 -2.65 -11.12
CA ALA A 91 -4.78 -1.18 -11.05
C ALA A 91 -6.09 -0.49 -10.62
N LYS A 92 -7.25 -1.00 -11.05
CA LYS A 92 -8.56 -0.49 -10.60
C LYS A 92 -8.79 -0.79 -9.13
N TRP A 93 -8.43 -2.00 -8.67
CA TRP A 93 -8.55 -2.38 -7.26
C TRP A 93 -7.68 -1.52 -6.36
N VAL A 94 -6.47 -1.15 -6.80
CA VAL A 94 -5.57 -0.22 -6.09
C VAL A 94 -6.23 1.15 -5.92
N ILE A 95 -6.87 1.68 -6.97
CA ILE A 95 -7.60 2.95 -6.89
C ILE A 95 -8.78 2.84 -5.92
N THR A 96 -9.54 1.74 -5.96
CA THR A 96 -10.65 1.50 -5.03
C THR A 96 -10.17 1.40 -3.57
N ALA A 97 -9.09 0.65 -3.33
CA ALA A 97 -8.50 0.50 -2.00
C ALA A 97 -7.96 1.84 -1.47
N TRP A 98 -7.37 2.66 -2.34
CA TRP A 98 -6.93 4.02 -1.99
C TRP A 98 -8.10 4.92 -1.59
N LYS A 99 -9.17 4.96 -2.39
CA LYS A 99 -10.38 5.74 -2.06
C LYS A 99 -10.99 5.32 -0.73
N SER A 100 -11.11 4.01 -0.51
CA SER A 100 -11.62 3.48 0.75
C SER A 100 -10.74 3.84 1.96
N LEU A 101 -9.42 3.88 1.77
CA LEU A 101 -8.50 4.32 2.83
C LEU A 101 -8.61 5.82 3.10
N ASN A 102 -8.77 6.64 2.06
CA ASN A 102 -8.99 8.09 2.20
C ASN A 102 -10.28 8.43 2.95
N GLU A 103 -11.33 7.62 2.81
CA GLU A 103 -12.56 7.75 3.60
C GLU A 103 -12.37 7.33 5.07
N LYS A 104 -11.32 6.56 5.37
CA LYS A 104 -10.95 6.07 6.71
C LYS A 104 -9.78 6.85 7.27
N LEU A 105 -9.94 8.16 7.31
CA LEU A 105 -8.93 9.08 7.80
C LEU A 105 -8.38 8.70 9.19
N ASP A 106 -9.24 8.23 10.09
CA ASP A 106 -8.85 7.77 11.42
C ASP A 106 -7.77 6.67 11.37
N ALA A 107 -7.77 5.81 10.36
CA ALA A 107 -6.75 4.78 10.19
C ALA A 107 -5.38 5.42 9.91
N ILE A 108 -5.32 6.44 9.04
CA ILE A 108 -4.08 7.17 8.74
C ILE A 108 -3.59 7.90 10.00
N LEU A 109 -4.48 8.63 10.67
CA LEU A 109 -4.18 9.36 11.91
C LEU A 109 -3.69 8.44 13.03
N ASN A 110 -4.29 7.27 13.17
CA ASN A 110 -3.87 6.27 14.15
C ASN A 110 -2.46 5.73 13.87
N GLY A 111 -2.06 5.61 12.60
CA GLY A 111 -0.67 5.32 12.23
C GLY A 111 0.27 6.37 12.81
N TRP A 112 -0.02 7.66 12.59
CA TRP A 112 0.78 8.79 13.08
C TRP A 112 0.88 8.83 14.61
N LYS A 113 -0.24 8.57 15.30
CA LYS A 113 -0.25 8.51 16.76
C LYS A 113 0.59 7.35 17.29
N LYS A 114 0.45 6.15 16.71
CA LYS A 114 1.15 4.95 17.17
C LYS A 114 2.65 5.02 16.94
N VAL A 115 3.09 5.60 15.82
CA VAL A 115 4.51 5.68 15.48
C VAL A 115 5.25 6.70 16.35
N GLY A 116 4.53 7.66 16.95
CA GLY A 116 5.10 8.68 17.86
C GLY A 116 6.00 9.72 17.18
N ILE A 117 6.11 9.69 15.85
CA ILE A 117 6.96 10.60 15.06
C ILE A 117 6.42 12.03 15.06
N ALA A 118 5.10 12.22 15.20
CA ALA A 118 4.51 13.56 15.26
C ALA A 118 5.13 14.41 16.38
N SER A 119 5.29 13.82 17.57
CA SER A 119 5.96 14.44 18.71
C SER A 119 7.45 14.72 18.45
N ALA A 120 8.12 13.89 17.64
CA ALA A 120 9.54 14.04 17.32
C ALA A 120 9.82 15.08 16.21
N LEU A 121 8.78 15.49 15.47
CA LEU A 121 8.88 16.47 14.38
C LEU A 121 8.30 17.84 14.76
N ASP A 122 7.95 18.06 16.03
CA ASP A 122 7.21 19.26 16.49
C ASP A 122 5.93 19.53 15.67
N VAL A 123 5.33 18.48 15.11
CA VAL A 123 4.09 18.58 14.33
C VAL A 123 2.95 18.65 15.34
N THR A 124 2.35 19.82 15.49
CA THR A 124 1.18 20.02 16.36
C THR A 124 -0.03 19.24 15.81
N ASP A 125 -1.02 18.98 16.65
CA ASP A 125 -2.26 18.33 16.21
C ASP A 125 -2.94 19.09 15.04
N GLU A 126 -2.77 20.42 14.94
CA GLU A 126 -3.22 21.18 13.77
C GLU A 126 -2.47 20.82 12.47
N ALA A 127 -1.16 20.57 12.53
CA ALA A 127 -0.37 20.20 11.36
C ALA A 127 -0.67 18.76 10.87
N ILE A 128 -1.09 17.88 11.78
CA ILE A 128 -1.64 16.57 11.43
C ILE A 128 -2.96 16.71 10.65
N ASN A 129 -3.81 17.67 11.02
CA ASN A 129 -5.07 17.92 10.32
C ASN A 129 -4.87 18.52 8.91
N ILE A 130 -3.72 19.16 8.63
CA ILE A 130 -3.37 19.65 7.28
C ILE A 130 -2.92 18.52 6.34
N ILE A 131 -2.36 17.43 6.86
CA ILE A 131 -1.96 16.24 6.05
C ILE A 131 -3.20 15.52 5.44
N VAL A 132 -4.38 15.94 5.90
CA VAL A 132 -5.62 15.19 5.87
C VAL A 132 -6.72 15.92 5.08
N GLU A 133 -6.60 17.24 4.92
CA GLU A 133 -7.35 18.06 3.97
C GLU A 133 -6.73 18.03 2.56
#